data_AF-A0A8D2FWX9-F1
#
_entry.id   AF-A0A8D2FWX9-F1
#
_cell.length_a   1.000
_cell.length_b   1.000
_cell.length_c   1.000
_cell.angle_alpha   90.00
_cell.angle_beta   90.00
_cell.angle_gamma   90.00
#
_symmetry.space_group_name_H-M   'P 1'
#
loop_
_entity.id
_entity.type
_entity.pdbx_description
1 polymer ?
#
loop_
_entity_poly.entity_id
_entity_poly.type
_entity_poly.pdbx_seq_one_letter_code
_entity_poly.pdbx_strand_id
1 'polypeptide(L)'
;MAVGLNKGHKVTKNVSKPRHSRRRGRQSKHTKFVRDMIREVCGFTPYELRAMGLLKVSKEKRALKFIKKRVGMHIRAKRKVGWGLVTQELPGKE
;
A
#
# COMPACT_ATOMS: atom_id res chain seq x y z
N MET A 1 -22.87 32.52 -9.90
CA MET A 1 -22.06 32.77 -11.11
C MET A 1 -21.72 31.44 -11.76
N ALA A 2 -21.62 31.40 -13.10
CA ALA A 2 -21.27 30.18 -13.85
C ALA A 2 -19.75 29.88 -13.83
N VAL A 3 -18.94 30.85 -13.39
CA VAL A 3 -17.47 30.76 -13.26
C VAL A 3 -17.03 31.13 -11.84
N GLY A 4 -15.82 30.72 -11.44
CA GLY A 4 -15.28 30.89 -10.09
C GLY A 4 -15.32 29.61 -9.22
N LEU A 5 -14.69 29.65 -8.05
CA LEU A 5 -14.58 28.49 -7.14
C LEU A 5 -15.94 28.08 -6.53
N ASN A 6 -16.77 29.07 -6.18
CA ASN A 6 -18.10 28.86 -5.62
C ASN A 6 -19.20 29.02 -6.69
N LYS A 7 -18.91 28.50 -7.89
CA LYS A 7 -19.84 28.51 -9.02
C LYS A 7 -20.93 27.45 -8.88
N GLY A 8 -21.97 27.60 -9.68
CA GLY A 8 -23.13 26.71 -9.68
C GLY A 8 -24.27 27.19 -8.78
N HIS A 9 -25.38 26.47 -8.82
CA HIS A 9 -26.55 26.76 -8.01
C HIS A 9 -26.32 26.29 -6.57
N LYS A 10 -26.57 27.17 -5.60
CA LYS A 10 -26.38 26.86 -4.17
C LYS A 10 -27.52 25.95 -3.71
N VAL A 11 -27.28 24.64 -3.71
CA VAL A 11 -28.21 23.61 -3.22
C VAL A 11 -27.74 23.08 -1.87
N THR A 12 -28.68 22.81 -0.97
CA THR A 12 -28.43 22.07 0.27
C THR A 12 -28.09 20.61 -0.06
N LYS A 13 -26.88 20.15 0.29
CA LYS A 13 -26.43 18.78 -0.04
C LYS A 13 -27.09 17.76 0.89
N ASN A 14 -27.72 16.74 0.31
CA ASN A 14 -28.20 15.58 1.06
C ASN A 14 -27.06 14.56 1.28
N VAL A 15 -26.83 14.17 2.55
CA VAL A 15 -25.82 13.18 2.93
C VAL A 15 -26.39 11.76 2.85
N SER A 16 -26.24 11.11 1.69
CA SER A 16 -26.67 9.72 1.49
C SER A 16 -25.64 8.71 2.02
N LYS A 17 -26.13 7.55 2.47
CA LYS A 17 -25.28 6.43 2.88
C LYS A 17 -24.42 5.96 1.69
N PRO A 18 -23.09 5.76 1.85
CA PRO A 18 -22.25 5.26 0.77
C PRO A 18 -22.70 3.88 0.28
N ARG A 19 -22.86 3.74 -1.04
CA ARG A 19 -23.18 2.46 -1.69
C ARG A 19 -22.21 1.34 -1.29
N HIS A 20 -22.74 0.14 -1.10
CA HIS A 20 -21.96 -1.05 -0.73
C HIS A 20 -20.82 -1.34 -1.73
N SER A 21 -21.04 -1.09 -3.03
CA SER A 21 -20.00 -1.27 -4.07
C SER A 21 -18.72 -0.48 -3.82
N ARG A 22 -18.80 0.68 -3.14
CA ARG A 22 -17.62 1.48 -2.76
C ARG A 22 -16.78 0.84 -1.66
N ARG A 23 -17.28 -0.20 -0.97
CA ARG A 23 -16.55 -0.94 0.07
C ARG A 23 -15.67 -2.06 -0.48
N ARG A 24 -15.76 -2.37 -1.79
CA ARG A 24 -14.95 -3.41 -2.42
C ARG A 24 -13.45 -3.13 -2.23
N GLY A 25 -12.71 -4.13 -1.78
CA GLY A 25 -11.26 -4.04 -1.54
C GLY A 25 -10.85 -3.75 -0.10
N ARG A 26 -11.79 -3.48 0.81
CA ARG A 26 -11.50 -3.44 2.25
C ARG A 26 -11.15 -4.83 2.78
N GLN A 27 -10.14 -4.90 3.63
CA GLN A 27 -9.73 -6.14 4.28
C GLN A 27 -10.68 -6.44 5.47
N SER A 28 -11.20 -7.67 5.52
CA SER A 28 -11.96 -8.19 6.67
C SER A 28 -11.02 -8.93 7.63
N LYS A 29 -11.44 -9.09 8.90
CA LYS A 29 -10.66 -9.83 9.93
C LYS A 29 -10.29 -11.25 9.46
N HIS A 30 -11.27 -11.99 8.94
CA HIS A 30 -11.06 -13.33 8.40
C HIS A 30 -10.05 -13.35 7.24
N THR A 31 -10.21 -12.45 6.26
CA THR A 31 -9.28 -12.38 5.11
C THR A 31 -7.87 -11.93 5.49
N LYS A 32 -7.70 -11.22 6.61
CA LYS A 32 -6.37 -10.89 7.14
C LYS A 32 -5.71 -12.13 7.72
N PHE A 33 -6.39 -12.82 8.63
CA PHE A 33 -5.91 -14.04 9.27
C PHE A 33 -5.45 -15.09 8.24
N VAL A 34 -6.27 -15.37 7.22
CA VAL A 34 -5.92 -16.33 6.17
C VAL A 34 -4.67 -15.89 5.37
N ARG A 35 -4.53 -14.60 5.07
CA ARG A 35 -3.37 -14.10 4.32
C ARG A 35 -2.08 -14.13 5.14
N ASP A 36 -2.18 -13.84 6.44
CA ASP A 36 -1.04 -13.86 7.36
C ASP A 36 -0.53 -15.30 7.54
N MET A 37 -1.45 -16.27 7.72
CA MET A 37 -1.13 -17.71 7.75
C MET A 37 -0.43 -18.19 6.47
N ILE A 38 -0.95 -17.82 5.28
CA ILE A 38 -0.31 -18.20 4.00
C ILE A 38 1.08 -17.57 3.87
N ARG A 39 1.27 -16.34 4.37
CA ARG A 39 2.56 -15.63 4.29
C ARG A 39 3.62 -16.29 5.16
N GLU A 40 3.23 -16.85 6.31
CA GLU A 40 4.11 -17.64 7.18
C GLU A 40 4.53 -18.96 6.51
N VAL A 41 3.59 -19.67 5.89
CA VAL A 41 3.85 -20.97 5.24
C VAL A 41 4.68 -20.83 3.94
N CYS A 42 4.29 -19.90 3.05
CA CYS A 42 4.93 -19.76 1.74
C CYS A 42 6.14 -18.82 1.72
N GLY A 43 6.26 -17.90 2.69
CA GLY A 43 7.34 -16.95 2.78
C GLY A 43 7.35 -15.84 1.71
N PHE A 44 8.56 -15.37 1.39
CA PHE A 44 8.81 -14.27 0.45
C PHE A 44 9.39 -14.76 -0.88
N THR A 45 9.05 -14.06 -1.96
CA THR A 45 9.63 -14.35 -3.27
C THR A 45 11.08 -13.83 -3.38
N PRO A 46 11.91 -14.36 -4.29
CA PRO A 46 13.32 -13.97 -4.42
C PRO A 46 13.55 -12.46 -4.66
N TYR A 47 12.63 -11.80 -5.39
CA TYR A 47 12.73 -10.37 -5.62
C TYR A 47 12.29 -9.52 -4.41
N GLU A 48 11.41 -10.05 -3.57
CA GLU A 48 11.04 -9.43 -2.28
C GLU A 48 12.22 -9.49 -1.32
N LEU A 49 12.87 -10.65 -1.20
CA LEU A 49 14.09 -10.84 -0.40
C LEU A 49 15.21 -9.88 -0.81
N ARG A 50 15.48 -9.77 -2.11
CA ARG A 50 16.49 -8.82 -2.64
C ARG A 50 16.14 -7.36 -2.36
N ALA A 51 14.86 -7.00 -2.41
CA ALA A 51 14.43 -5.65 -2.08
C ALA A 51 14.59 -5.35 -0.58
N MET A 52 14.25 -6.29 0.30
CA MET A 52 14.50 -6.18 1.74
C MET A 52 16.00 -6.04 2.04
N GLY A 53 16.86 -6.80 1.37
CA GLY A 53 18.32 -6.64 1.50
C GLY A 53 18.82 -5.25 1.11
N LEU A 54 18.29 -4.64 0.05
CA LEU A 54 18.63 -3.28 -0.35
C LEU A 54 18.13 -2.22 0.65
N LEU A 55 16.99 -2.47 1.31
CA LEU A 55 16.44 -1.58 2.33
C LEU A 55 17.22 -1.67 3.66
N LYS A 56 17.75 -2.85 4.02
CA LYS A 56 18.64 -3.02 5.19
C LYS A 56 19.92 -2.18 5.08
N VAL A 57 20.45 -2.00 3.87
CA VAL A 57 21.66 -1.17 3.61
C VAL A 57 21.29 0.30 3.35
N SER A 58 20.07 0.73 3.70
CA SER A 58 19.57 2.11 3.51
C SER A 58 19.64 2.63 2.06
N LYS A 59 19.62 1.74 1.05
CA LYS A 59 19.67 2.09 -0.39
C LYS A 59 18.28 2.20 -1.01
N GLU A 60 17.45 3.09 -0.46
CA GLU A 60 16.02 3.21 -0.80
C GLU A 60 15.75 3.51 -2.28
N LYS A 61 16.47 4.47 -2.88
CA LYS A 61 16.30 4.84 -4.30
C LYS A 61 16.62 3.67 -5.23
N ARG A 62 17.60 2.83 -4.86
CA ARG A 62 17.98 1.62 -5.62
C ARG A 62 16.94 0.52 -5.43
N ALA A 63 16.43 0.31 -4.22
CA ALA A 63 15.34 -0.62 -3.94
C ALA A 63 14.06 -0.26 -4.73
N LEU A 64 13.71 1.02 -4.75
CA LEU A 64 12.55 1.54 -5.49
C LEU A 64 12.69 1.34 -7.01
N LYS A 65 13.87 1.64 -7.58
CA LYS A 65 14.13 1.38 -9.01
C LYS A 65 14.07 -0.12 -9.34
N PHE A 66 14.61 -0.96 -8.46
CA PHE A 66 14.57 -2.42 -8.65
C PHE A 66 13.14 -2.97 -8.64
N ILE A 67 12.33 -2.58 -7.64
CA ILE A 67 10.92 -3.00 -7.57
C ILE A 67 10.11 -2.41 -8.72
N LYS A 68 10.32 -1.14 -9.11
CA LYS A 68 9.65 -0.55 -10.25
C LYS A 68 9.94 -1.32 -11.54
N LYS A 69 11.17 -1.79 -11.76
CA LYS A 69 11.51 -2.64 -12.92
C LYS A 69 10.79 -4.00 -12.91
N ARG A 70 10.41 -4.53 -11.74
CA ARG A 70 9.66 -5.80 -11.63
C ARG A 70 8.13 -5.63 -11.66
N VAL A 71 7.60 -4.59 -11.02
CA VAL A 71 6.15 -4.36 -10.83
C VAL A 71 5.57 -3.38 -11.88
N GLY A 72 6.42 -2.63 -12.57
CA GLY A 72 6.09 -1.67 -13.62
C GLY A 72 5.74 -0.28 -13.09
N MET A 73 4.67 -0.16 -12.31
CA MET A 73 4.14 1.14 -11.88
C MET A 73 4.81 1.69 -10.62
N HIS A 74 5.03 3.02 -10.57
CA HIS A 74 5.66 3.67 -9.41
C HIS A 74 4.81 3.57 -8.14
N ILE A 75 3.49 3.78 -8.23
CA ILE A 75 2.57 3.69 -7.08
C ILE A 75 2.59 2.29 -6.47
N ARG A 76 2.59 1.25 -7.33
CA ARG A 76 2.68 -0.15 -6.87
C ARG A 76 4.04 -0.45 -6.25
N ALA A 77 5.12 0.10 -6.82
CA ALA A 77 6.46 -0.04 -6.25
C ALA A 77 6.58 0.63 -4.87
N LYS A 78 6.06 1.86 -4.69
CA LYS A 78 5.98 2.51 -3.36
C LYS A 78 5.16 1.68 -2.39
N ARG A 79 3.98 1.21 -2.81
CA ARG A 79 3.16 0.32 -1.99
C ARG A 79 3.90 -0.97 -1.63
N LYS A 80 4.77 -1.49 -2.51
CA LYS A 80 5.57 -2.71 -2.32
C LYS A 80 6.80 -2.50 -1.42
N VAL A 81 7.42 -1.33 -1.47
CA VAL A 81 8.50 -0.92 -0.55
C VAL A 81 7.93 -0.60 0.84
N GLY A 82 6.75 0.00 0.91
CA GLY A 82 6.04 0.29 2.16
C GLY A 82 5.63 -0.96 2.98
N TRP A 83 5.84 -2.18 2.45
CA TRP A 83 5.78 -3.41 3.25
C TRP A 83 6.89 -3.45 4.29
N GLY A 84 7.94 -2.64 4.15
CA GLY A 84 9.06 -2.51 5.09
C GLY A 84 8.70 -1.97 6.47
N LEU A 85 7.43 -1.68 6.77
CA LEU A 85 6.98 -1.57 8.17
C LEU A 85 7.05 -2.93 8.90
N VAL A 86 7.10 -4.06 8.17
CA VAL A 86 7.40 -5.39 8.74
C VAL A 86 8.89 -5.55 9.11
N THR A 87 9.76 -4.62 8.69
CA THR A 87 11.17 -4.57 9.15
C THR A 87 11.37 -3.77 10.44
N GLN A 88 10.30 -3.26 11.08
CA GLN A 88 10.37 -2.58 12.40
C GLN A 88 10.28 -3.54 13.61
N GLU A 89 10.03 -4.83 13.41
CA GLU A 89 10.12 -5.85 14.46
C GLU A 89 11.48 -6.59 14.42
N LEU A 90 12.58 -5.85 14.32
CA LEU A 90 13.90 -6.38 14.69
C LEU A 90 14.29 -5.78 16.05
N PRO A 91 14.30 -6.57 17.13
CA PRO A 91 14.88 -6.14 18.40
C PRO A 91 16.38 -5.99 18.17
N GLY A 92 16.91 -4.76 18.24
CA GLY A 92 18.33 -4.50 18.07
C GLY A 92 18.69 -3.21 17.35
N LYS A 93 18.03 -2.11 17.68
CA LYS A 93 18.65 -0.78 17.58
C LYS A 93 18.83 -0.25 18.99
N GLU A 94 20.00 -0.53 19.57
CA GLU A 94 20.68 0.44 20.41
C GLU A 94 21.11 1.64 19.54
#